data_AF-A0A7V8V747-F1
#
_entry.id   AF-A0A7V8V747-F1
#
_cell.length_a   1.000
_cell.length_b   1.000
_cell.length_c   1.000
_cell.angle_alpha   90.00
_cell.angle_beta   90.00
_cell.angle_gamma   90.00
#
_symmetry.space_group_name_H-M   'P 1'
#
loop_
_entity.id
_entity.type
_entity.pdbx_description
1 polymer ?
#
loop_
_entity_poly.entity_id
_entity_poly.type
_entity_poly.pdbx_seq_one_letter_code
_entity_poly.pdbx_strand_id
1 'polypeptide(L)'
;MRYLLLSLCATVLFLGCNQSSGDAPDTAQTVNQYCPIMGGEVAADGGRAEWNGETVGFCCPGCKPKWEALSEEDKATKLAEADEHPNPGAHDHGDHDDDHQHS
;
A
#
# COMPACT_ATOMS: atom_id res chain seq x y z
N MET A 1 22.71 -43.80 -37.87
CA MET A 1 22.44 -45.14 -37.29
C MET A 1 22.83 -45.09 -35.83
N ARG A 2 21.88 -44.98 -34.91
CA ARG A 2 20.99 -46.05 -34.41
C ARG A 2 21.45 -46.45 -33.01
N TYR A 3 21.14 -45.58 -32.05
CA TYR A 3 21.03 -45.88 -30.63
C TYR A 3 19.84 -45.02 -30.14
N LEU A 4 18.59 -45.25 -30.56
CA LEU A 4 17.70 -46.34 -30.21
C LEU A 4 17.90 -46.92 -28.80
N LEU A 5 17.24 -46.24 -27.86
CA LEU A 5 16.37 -46.77 -26.80
C LEU A 5 16.97 -47.38 -25.51
N LEU A 6 16.33 -46.92 -24.41
CA LEU A 6 16.04 -47.60 -23.13
C LEU A 6 17.06 -47.49 -21.99
N SER A 7 16.80 -46.57 -21.06
CA SER A 7 16.35 -46.89 -19.67
C SER A 7 16.37 -45.58 -18.86
N LEU A 8 15.22 -44.99 -18.51
CA LEU A 8 14.42 -45.36 -17.33
C LEU A 8 15.21 -45.26 -16.01
N CYS A 9 15.55 -44.04 -15.62
CA CYS A 9 15.69 -43.64 -14.21
C CYS A 9 14.91 -42.33 -14.07
N ALA A 10 13.65 -42.44 -13.68
CA ALA A 10 13.27 -42.16 -12.30
C ALA A 10 13.22 -40.65 -12.04
N THR A 11 12.08 -40.06 -12.41
CA THR A 11 11.29 -39.17 -11.56
C THR A 11 12.07 -38.50 -10.42
N VAL A 12 12.73 -37.38 -10.71
CA VAL A 12 12.90 -36.34 -9.68
C VAL A 12 11.68 -35.44 -9.79
N LEU A 13 10.63 -35.86 -9.08
CA LEU A 13 9.60 -34.97 -8.56
C LEU A 13 10.30 -33.89 -7.74
N PHE A 14 10.57 -32.74 -8.36
CA PHE A 14 10.83 -31.51 -7.61
C PHE A 14 9.50 -31.05 -7.01
N LEU A 15 9.13 -31.67 -5.88
CA LEU A 15 8.31 -31.03 -4.85
C LEU A 15 9.16 -29.90 -4.28
N GLY A 16 8.84 -28.67 -4.69
CA GLY A 16 9.47 -27.44 -4.22
C GLY A 16 8.45 -26.36 -3.91
N CYS A 17 7.31 -26.71 -3.29
CA CYS A 17 6.53 -25.73 -2.54
C CYS A 17 7.32 -25.41 -1.25
N ASN A 18 8.14 -24.37 -1.26
CA ASN A 18 8.59 -23.74 -0.02
C ASN A 18 8.01 -22.33 0.09
N GLN A 19 6.67 -22.32 0.08
CA GLN A 19 5.84 -21.26 0.61
C GLN A 19 6.09 -21.16 2.12
N SER A 20 7.15 -20.44 2.48
CA SER A 20 7.37 -19.98 3.84
C SER A 20 6.48 -18.77 4.05
N SER A 21 5.27 -19.05 4.54
CA SER A 21 4.39 -18.08 5.17
C SER A 21 5.14 -17.37 6.29
N GLY A 22 5.43 -16.09 6.09
CA GLY A 22 5.72 -15.16 7.19
C GLY A 22 4.39 -14.63 7.70
N ASP A 23 3.97 -15.12 8.85
CA ASP A 23 2.86 -14.59 9.63
C ASP A 23 3.32 -13.27 10.27
N ALA A 24 2.94 -12.16 9.64
CA ALA A 24 2.92 -10.82 10.21
C ALA A 24 1.48 -10.31 10.04
N PRO A 25 0.96 -9.44 10.92
CA PRO A 25 -0.30 -8.75 10.64
C PRO A 25 -0.19 -8.13 9.25
N ASP A 26 -1.17 -8.42 8.40
CA ASP A 26 -1.18 -8.29 6.95
C ASP A 26 -1.09 -6.83 6.45
N THR A 27 -0.16 -6.03 6.94
CA THR A 27 0.27 -4.75 6.35
C THR A 27 1.29 -4.99 5.23
N ALA A 28 1.80 -6.21 5.08
CA ALA A 28 2.75 -6.59 4.04
C ALA A 28 2.18 -6.58 2.61
N GLN A 29 0.84 -6.53 2.46
CA GLN A 29 0.21 -6.48 1.14
C GLN A 29 -0.07 -5.05 0.66
N THR A 30 0.04 -4.04 1.53
CA THR A 30 -0.25 -2.67 1.14
C THR A 30 1.00 -1.97 0.62
N VAL A 31 0.87 -1.23 -0.47
CA VAL A 31 2.00 -0.52 -1.09
C VAL A 31 2.51 0.65 -0.25
N ASN A 32 1.65 1.17 0.63
CA ASN A 32 1.93 2.29 1.51
C ASN A 32 2.05 1.86 2.98
N GLN A 33 2.91 2.55 3.73
CA GLN A 33 3.03 2.40 5.20
C GLN A 33 2.16 3.39 5.98
N TYR A 34 1.87 4.55 5.39
CA TYR A 34 1.04 5.61 5.95
C TYR A 34 -0.21 5.83 5.11
N CYS A 35 -1.31 6.21 5.74
CA CYS A 35 -2.59 6.45 5.11
C CYS A 35 -2.49 7.65 4.14
N PRO A 36 -2.77 7.49 2.84
CA PRO A 36 -2.64 8.58 1.86
C PRO A 36 -3.69 9.68 2.04
N ILE A 37 -4.72 9.46 2.87
CA ILE A 37 -5.77 10.44 3.15
C ILE A 37 -5.39 11.38 4.30
N MET A 38 -4.81 10.85 5.38
CA MET A 38 -4.59 11.57 6.64
C MET A 38 -3.14 11.49 7.17
N GLY A 39 -2.27 10.69 6.56
CA GLY A 39 -0.88 10.49 6.97
C GLY A 39 -0.67 9.66 8.24
N GLY A 40 -1.72 9.08 8.84
CA GLY A 40 -1.58 8.17 9.99
C GLY A 40 -1.08 6.78 9.58
N GLU A 41 -0.46 6.04 10.49
CA GLU A 41 0.01 4.66 10.22
C GLU A 41 -1.14 3.76 9.75
N VAL A 42 -0.86 2.93 8.74
CA VAL A 42 -1.84 1.95 8.23
C VAL A 42 -2.16 0.95 9.32
N ALA A 43 -3.46 0.76 9.57
CA ALA A 43 -3.97 -0.18 10.56
C ALA A 43 -4.63 -1.36 9.86
N ALA A 44 -4.52 -2.56 10.43
CA ALA A 44 -5.13 -3.77 9.86
C ALA A 44 -6.67 -3.67 9.80
N ASP A 45 -7.29 -2.95 10.74
CA ASP A 45 -8.74 -2.66 10.78
C ASP A 45 -9.12 -1.38 10.04
N GLY A 46 -8.16 -0.61 9.54
CA GLY A 46 -8.41 0.63 8.80
C GLY A 46 -8.99 0.43 7.41
N GLY A 47 -8.93 -0.80 6.90
CA GLY A 47 -9.46 -1.17 5.58
C GLY A 47 -8.43 -0.99 4.47
N ARG A 48 -8.76 -1.58 3.32
CA ARG A 48 -7.91 -1.59 2.12
C ARG A 48 -8.75 -1.31 0.86
N ALA A 49 -8.12 -0.74 -0.16
CA ALA A 49 -8.70 -0.52 -1.48
C ALA A 49 -7.70 -0.94 -2.57
N GLU A 50 -8.20 -1.59 -3.62
CA GLU A 50 -7.40 -1.91 -4.80
C GLU A 50 -7.37 -0.69 -5.73
N TRP A 51 -6.19 -0.26 -6.15
CA TRP A 51 -6.01 0.83 -7.10
C TRP A 51 -4.78 0.56 -7.97
N ASN A 52 -4.89 0.69 -9.29
CA ASN A 52 -3.80 0.37 -10.24
C ASN A 52 -3.19 -1.05 -10.12
N GLY A 53 -3.92 -2.02 -9.56
CA GLY A 53 -3.39 -3.37 -9.30
C GLY A 53 -2.54 -3.47 -8.03
N GLU A 54 -2.54 -2.41 -7.23
CA GLU A 54 -1.86 -2.28 -5.95
C GLU A 54 -2.90 -2.17 -4.83
N THR A 55 -2.59 -2.75 -3.67
CA THR A 55 -3.46 -2.64 -2.50
C THR A 55 -3.04 -1.43 -1.67
N VAL A 56 -3.95 -0.48 -1.48
CA VAL A 56 -3.74 0.71 -0.64
C VAL A 56 -4.36 0.49 0.73
N GLY A 57 -3.56 0.67 1.79
CA GLY A 57 -3.97 0.56 3.18
C GLY A 57 -4.38 1.89 3.79
N PHE A 58 -5.26 1.85 4.81
CA PHE A 58 -5.69 3.05 5.52
C PHE A 58 -5.53 2.93 7.03
N CYS A 59 -5.50 4.08 7.71
CA CYS A 59 -5.42 4.14 9.17
C CYS A 59 -6.79 3.94 9.86
N CYS A 60 -7.90 4.16 9.15
CA CYS A 60 -9.25 3.99 9.70
C CYS A 60 -10.29 3.72 8.60
N PRO A 61 -11.41 3.04 8.92
CA PRO A 61 -12.44 2.69 7.93
C PRO A 61 -13.09 3.91 7.25
N GLY A 62 -13.00 5.09 7.86
CA GLY A 62 -13.49 6.35 7.29
C GLY A 62 -12.60 6.96 6.20
N CYS A 63 -11.42 6.39 5.94
CA CYS A 63 -10.52 6.84 4.88
C CYS A 63 -10.82 6.19 3.54
N LYS A 64 -11.23 4.92 3.52
CA LYS A 64 -11.62 4.20 2.30
C LYS A 64 -12.67 4.94 1.44
N PRO A 65 -13.81 5.42 1.97
CA PRO A 65 -14.79 6.13 1.15
C PRO A 65 -14.26 7.47 0.63
N LYS A 66 -13.36 8.14 1.36
CA LYS A 66 -12.69 9.36 0.87
C LYS A 66 -11.75 9.03 -0.28
N TRP A 67 -10.97 7.95 -0.14
CA TRP A 67 -10.12 7.44 -1.22
C TRP A 67 -10.93 7.15 -2.47
N GLU A 68 -12.03 6.41 -2.37
CA GLU A 68 -12.86 6.07 -3.53
C GLU A 68 -13.46 7.30 -4.22
N ALA A 69 -13.75 8.37 -3.47
CA ALA A 69 -14.28 9.63 -3.99
C ALA A 69 -13.24 10.51 -4.72
N LEU A 70 -11.94 10.23 -4.57
CA LEU A 70 -10.87 10.97 -5.26
C LEU A 70 -10.78 10.57 -6.74
N SER A 71 -10.33 11.50 -7.56
CA SER A 71 -9.93 11.22 -8.94
C SER A 71 -8.69 10.32 -8.98
N GLU A 72 -8.42 9.67 -10.11
CA GLU A 72 -7.22 8.82 -10.24
C GLU A 72 -5.92 9.62 -10.10
N GLU A 73 -5.91 10.88 -10.54
CA GLU A 73 -4.77 11.81 -10.40
C GLU A 73 -4.53 12.18 -8.93
N ASP A 74 -5.60 12.49 -8.19
CA ASP A 74 -5.50 12.78 -6.75
C ASP A 74 -5.03 11.54 -5.97
N LYS A 75 -5.52 10.35 -6.34
CA LYS A 75 -5.09 9.09 -5.72
C LYS A 75 -3.60 8.87 -5.90
N ALA A 76 -3.07 9.06 -7.11
CA ALA A 76 -1.65 8.92 -7.40
C ALA A 76 -0.80 9.88 -6.56
N THR A 77 -1.21 11.15 -6.50
CA THR A 77 -0.52 12.19 -5.73
C THR A 77 -0.51 11.83 -4.23
N LYS A 78 -1.67 11.48 -3.69
CA LYS A 78 -1.82 11.15 -2.26
C LYS A 78 -1.04 9.89 -1.85
N LEU A 79 -0.96 8.91 -2.73
CA LEU A 79 -0.18 7.70 -2.49
C LEU A 79 1.31 7.98 -2.52
N ALA A 80 1.79 8.75 -3.51
CA ALA A 80 3.19 9.17 -3.58
C ALA A 80 3.61 9.98 -2.35
N GLU A 81 2.76 10.91 -1.89
CA GLU A 81 3.00 11.70 -0.67
C GLU A 81 3.14 10.80 0.59
N ALA A 82 2.41 9.67 0.64
CA ALA A 82 2.48 8.74 1.76
C ALA A 82 3.78 7.92 1.81
N ASP A 83 4.44 7.72 0.67
CA ASP A 83 5.70 6.98 0.57
C ASP A 83 6.94 7.88 0.77
N GLU A 84 6.87 9.15 0.39
CA GLU A 84 8.03 10.06 0.46
C GLU A 84 8.21 10.73 1.83
N HIS A 85 7.20 10.74 2.71
CA HIS A 85 7.27 11.46 3.99
C HIS A 85 6.58 10.71 5.17
N PRO A 86 7.33 10.10 6.11
CA PRO A 86 6.80 9.78 7.43
C PRO A 86 6.55 11.10 8.17
N ASN A 87 5.30 11.57 8.17
CA ASN A 87 4.88 12.88 8.67
C ASN A 87 5.31 13.15 10.14
N PRO A 88 6.25 14.07 10.42
CA PRO A 88 6.23 14.80 11.69
C PRO A 88 5.35 16.03 11.47
N GLY A 89 4.10 15.94 11.93
CA GLY A 89 3.00 16.89 11.73
C GLY A 89 3.37 18.30 11.25
N ALA A 90 2.90 18.64 10.05
CA ALA A 90 2.57 20.02 9.71
C ALA A 90 1.44 20.02 8.68
N HIS A 91 0.20 20.14 9.14
CA HIS A 91 -0.68 21.02 8.39
C HIS A 91 -0.01 22.40 8.50
N ASP A 92 0.34 23.00 7.37
CA ASP A 92 0.55 24.44 7.29
C ASP A 92 -0.78 24.97 6.77
N HIS A 93 -1.71 25.24 7.68
CA HIS A 93 -2.76 26.19 7.36
C HIS A 93 -2.11 27.54 7.53
N GLY A 94 -1.55 28.04 6.42
CA GLY A 94 -1.05 29.40 6.33
C GLY A 94 -2.03 30.36 7.01
N ASP A 95 -1.51 31.06 8.00
CA ASP A 95 -2.14 32.14 8.74
C ASP A 95 -2.99 32.98 7.77
N HIS A 96 -4.28 33.09 8.06
CA HIS A 96 -5.09 34.13 7.44
C HIS A 96 -4.68 35.42 8.13
N ASP A 97 -3.97 36.30 7.41
CA ASP A 97 -3.68 37.66 7.84
C ASP A 97 -5.00 38.43 8.06
N ASP A 98 -5.60 38.30 9.23
CA ASP A 98 -6.65 39.19 9.72
C ASP A 98 -6.00 40.51 10.15
N ASP A 99 -5.90 41.44 9.19
CA ASP A 99 -5.52 42.84 9.39
C ASP A 99 -6.57 43.56 10.26
N HIS A 100 -6.50 43.34 11.59
CA HIS A 100 -7.27 44.09 12.56
C HIS A 100 -6.62 45.44 12.85
N GLN A 101 -6.96 46.45 12.03
CA GLN A 101 -6.70 47.85 12.35
C GLN A 101 -7.50 48.25 13.60
N HIS A 102 -6.80 48.58 14.69
CA HIS A 102 -7.37 49.27 15.84
C HIS A 102 -7.26 50.78 15.62
N SER A 103 -8.42 51.45 15.60
CA SER A 103 -8.61 52.91 15.60
C SER A 103 -8.17 53.59 16.89
#